data_AF-A0A1H3DV05-F1
#
_entry.id   AF-A0A1H3DV05-F1
#
_cell.length_a   1.000
_cell.length_b   1.000
_cell.length_c   1.000
_cell.angle_alpha   90.00
_cell.angle_beta   90.00
_cell.angle_gamma   90.00
#
_symmetry.space_group_name_H-M   'P 1'
#
loop_
_entity.id
_entity.type
_entity.pdbx_description
1 polymer ?
#
loop_
_entity_poly.entity_id
_entity_poly.type
_entity_poly.pdbx_seq_one_letter_code
_entity_poly.pdbx_strand_id
1 'polypeptide(L)' 'MANQLPETGFLRLPQIIGDKKVGTPPLIPVGKSCWWAGVKTGRFPSPVKLGQRVTVWRVEDIRALIENAQGAA' A
#
# COMPACT_ATOMS: atom_id res chain seq x y z
N MET A 1 -18.24 6.87 3.18
CA MET A 1 -17.93 7.68 1.98
C MET A 1 -16.88 6.93 1.19
N ALA A 2 -17.19 6.54 -0.05
CA ALA A 2 -16.31 5.74 -0.89
C ALA A 2 -15.04 6.54 -1.21
N ASN A 3 -13.90 6.08 -0.68
CA ASN A 3 -12.61 6.68 -0.94
C ASN A 3 -12.18 6.24 -2.35
N GLN A 4 -12.69 6.93 -3.38
CA GLN A 4 -12.23 6.76 -4.76
C GLN A 4 -10.72 6.98 -4.75
N LEU A 5 -9.96 5.88 -4.90
CA LEU A 5 -8.53 5.94 -5.18
C LEU A 5 -8.37 6.75 -6.47
N PRO A 6 -7.77 7.95 -6.45
CA PRO A 6 -7.51 8.70 -7.67
C PRO A 6 -6.61 7.87 -8.59
N GLU A 7 -6.81 8.01 -9.91
CA GLU A 7 -6.18 7.14 -10.93
C GLU A 7 -4.66 7.12 -10.86
N THR A 8 -4.07 8.21 -10.39
CA THR A 8 -2.64 8.34 -10.12
C THR A 8 -2.44 9.06 -8.78
N GLY A 9 -1.48 8.60 -7.98
CA GLY A 9 -1.19 9.24 -6.70
C GLY A 9 -0.22 8.46 -5.82
N PHE A 10 -0.04 8.96 -4.60
CA PHE A 10 0.86 8.41 -3.60
C PHE A 10 0.10 8.04 -2.34
N LEU A 11 0.23 6.80 -1.89
CA LEU A 11 -0.32 6.28 -0.64
C LEU A 11 0.75 6.19 0.43
N ARG A 12 0.35 6.44 1.67
CA ARG A 12 1.20 6.19 2.84
C ARG A 12 0.88 4.83 3.43
N LEU A 13 1.81 4.31 4.22
CA LEU A 13 1.67 3.03 4.91
C LEU A 13 0.30 2.81 5.61
N PRO A 14 -0.21 3.70 6.48
CA PRO A 14 -1.50 3.49 7.15
C PRO A 14 -2.71 3.45 6.19
N GLN A 15 -2.60 4.00 4.99
CA GLN A 15 -3.66 3.90 3.97
C GLN A 15 -3.63 2.53 3.27
N ILE A 16 -2.48 1.87 3.24
CA ILE A 16 -2.30 0.55 2.61
C ILE A 16 -2.70 -0.56 3.59
N ILE A 17 -2.09 -0.57 4.77
CA ILE A 17 -2.31 -1.61 5.80
C ILE A 17 -3.57 -1.36 6.64
N GLY A 18 -4.25 -0.24 6.42
CA GLY A 18 -5.36 0.24 7.23
C GLY A 18 -4.91 0.74 8.60
N ASP A 19 -5.71 1.62 9.17
CA ASP A 19 -5.50 2.08 10.54
C ASP A 19 -6.79 1.92 11.33
N LYS A 20 -6.78 0.97 12.27
CA LYS A 20 -7.93 0.69 13.14
C LYS A 20 -8.26 1.86 14.06
N LYS A 21 -7.30 2.74 14.38
CA LYS A 21 -7.53 3.89 15.27
C LYS A 21 -8.29 5.01 14.56
N VAL A 22 -8.06 5.16 13.26
CA VAL A 22 -8.70 6.20 12.43
C VAL A 22 -9.92 5.65 11.65
N GLY A 23 -10.18 4.34 11.74
CA GLY A 23 -11.28 3.69 11.03
C GLY A 23 -11.06 3.55 9.52
N THR A 24 -9.80 3.63 9.07
CA THR A 24 -9.47 3.48 7.64
C THR A 24 -9.38 2.00 7.30
N PRO A 25 -10.20 1.50 6.34
CA PRO A 25 -10.16 0.10 5.96
C PRO A 25 -8.81 -0.25 5.30
N PRO A 26 -8.24 -1.43 5.62
CA PRO A 26 -7.02 -1.89 4.97
C PRO A 26 -7.28 -2.27 3.52
N LEU A 27 -6.44 -1.79 2.59
CA LEU A 27 -6.41 -2.31 1.22
C LEU A 27 -5.78 -3.70 1.20
N ILE A 28 -4.72 -3.87 1.99
CA ILE A 28 -3.99 -5.13 2.11
C ILE A 28 -3.92 -5.45 3.61
N PRO A 29 -4.65 -6.47 4.10
CA PRO A 29 -4.80 -6.75 5.53
C PRO A 29 -3.54 -7.46 6.09
N VAL A 30 -2.39 -6.80 6.00
CA VAL A 30 -1.11 -7.27 6.55
C VAL A 30 -0.60 -6.31 7.61
N GLY A 31 0.13 -6.83 8.59
CA GLY A 31 0.76 -5.98 9.59
C GLY A 31 1.88 -5.12 8.99
N LYS A 32 2.16 -3.98 9.64
CA LYS A 32 3.28 -3.08 9.30
C LYS A 32 4.60 -3.85 9.09
N SER A 33 4.93 -4.76 9.99
CA SER A 33 6.18 -5.53 9.94
C SER A 33 6.23 -6.47 8.73
N CYS A 34 5.10 -7.11 8.40
CA CYS A 34 4.97 -7.96 7.22
C CYS A 34 5.13 -7.13 5.94
N TRP A 35 4.54 -5.93 5.89
CA TRP A 35 4.72 -5.00 4.77
C TRP A 35 6.19 -4.66 4.54
N TRP A 36 6.92 -4.24 5.57
CA TRP A 36 8.34 -3.93 5.42
C TRP A 36 9.19 -5.15 5.05
N ALA A 37 8.87 -6.33 5.58
CA ALA A 37 9.54 -7.56 5.20
C ALA A 37 9.31 -7.89 3.72
N GLY A 38 8.07 -7.83 3.24
CA GLY A 38 7.75 -8.11 1.84
C GLY A 38 8.30 -7.06 0.87
N VAL A 39 8.41 -5.80 1.29
CA VAL A 39 9.15 -4.77 0.52
C VAL A 39 10.62 -5.16 0.41
N LYS A 40 11.24 -5.61 1.50
CA LYS A 40 12.65 -6.05 1.50
C LYS A 40 12.87 -7.29 0.65
N THR A 41 11.92 -8.23 0.61
CA THR A 41 12.01 -9.44 -0.23
C THR A 41 11.55 -9.23 -1.67
N GLY A 42 11.11 -8.02 -2.05
CA GLY A 42 10.61 -7.73 -3.40
C GLY A 42 9.20 -8.28 -3.71
N ARG A 43 8.45 -8.71 -2.68
CA ARG A 43 7.05 -9.16 -2.81
C ARG A 43 6.06 -8.00 -2.83
N PHE A 44 6.42 -6.87 -2.24
CA PHE A 44 5.63 -5.65 -2.21
C PHE A 44 6.35 -4.53 -2.96
N PRO A 45 5.63 -3.51 -3.47
CA PRO A 45 6.23 -2.49 -4.27
C PRO A 45 7.22 -1.62 -3.50
N SER A 46 8.22 -1.14 -4.23
CA SER A 46 9.30 -0.34 -3.68
C SER A 46 8.80 1.00 -3.12
N PRO A 47 9.24 1.39 -1.92
CA PRO A 47 8.90 2.68 -1.35
C PRO A 47 9.55 3.82 -2.15
N VAL A 48 8.76 4.83 -2.49
CA VAL A 48 9.21 6.08 -3.10
C VAL A 48 9.42 7.12 -2.00
N LYS A 49 10.60 7.75 -1.98
CA LYS A 49 10.88 8.85 -1.05
C LYS A 49 10.42 10.16 -1.68
N LEU A 50 9.37 10.76 -1.12
CA LEU A 50 8.87 12.07 -1.55
C LEU A 50 9.62 13.23 -0.87
N GLY A 51 10.27 12.96 0.26
CA GLY A 51 11.09 13.92 1.00
C GLY A 51 11.91 13.26 2.11
N GLN A 52 12.62 14.05 2.92
CA GLN A 52 13.56 13.55 3.93
C GLN A 52 12.96 12.55 4.93
N ARG A 53 11.67 12.67 5.25
CA ARG A 53 10.96 11.81 6.22
C ARG A 53 9.67 11.19 5.68
N VAL A 54 9.41 11.33 4.38
CA VAL A 54 8.13 10.94 3.78
C VAL A 54 8.37 9.81 2.79
N THR A 55 7.91 8.62 3.19
CA THR A 55 7.89 7.43 2.34
C THR A 55 6.47 7.18 1.87
N VAL A 56 6.32 7.00 0.57
CA VAL A 56 5.04 6.78 -0.10
C VAL A 56 5.16 5.63 -1.10
N TRP A 57 4.03 5.08 -1.52
CA TRP A 57 3.92 4.07 -2.56
C TRP A 57 3.00 4.60 -3.65
N ARG A 58 3.26 4.26 -4.91
CA ARG A 58 2.36 4.65 -6.00
C ARG A 58 1.09 3.82 -5.94
N VAL A 59 -0.05 4.46 -6.20
CA VAL A 59 -1.35 3.76 -6.28
C VAL A 59 -1.32 2.67 -7.34
N GLU A 60 -0.68 2.93 -8.48
CA GLU A 60 -0.55 2.01 -9.62
C GLU A 60 0.14 0.71 -9.22
N ASP A 61 1.28 0.80 -8.54
CA ASP A 61 2.02 -0.37 -8.05
C ASP A 61 1.21 -1.21 -7.07
N ILE A 62 0.44 -0.56 -6.19
CA ILE A 62 -0.44 -1.23 -5.22
C ILE A 62 -1.60 -1.92 -5.94
N ARG A 63 -2.20 -1.28 -6.94
CA ARG A 63 -3.24 -1.90 -7.78
C ARG A 63 -2.70 -3.10 -8.53
N ALA A 64 -1.54 -2.97 -9.17
CA ALA A 64 -0.89 -4.07 -9.87
C ALA A 64 -0.58 -5.23 -8.92
N LEU A 65 -0.14 -4.95 -7.69
CA LEU A 65 0.06 -5.99 -6.67
C LEU A 65 -1.25 -6.70 -6.31
N ILE A 66 -2.34 -5.95 -6.09
CA ILE A 66 -3.65 -6.52 -5.77
C ILE A 66 -4.14 -7.38 -6.95
N GLU A 67 -4.02 -6.89 -8.17
CA GLU A 67 -4.42 -7.61 -9.38
C GLU A 67 -3.60 -8.90 -9.57
N ASN A 68 -2.28 -8.85 -9.39
CA ASN A 68 -1.42 -10.04 -9.41
C ASN A 68 -1.75 -11.01 -8.27
N ALA A 69 -2.12 -10.51 -7.08
CA ALA A 69 -2.52 -11.35 -5.95
C ALA A 69 -3.91 -11.99 -6.13
N GLN A 70 -4.81 -11.34 -6.87
CA GLN A 70 -6.14 -11.88 -7.22
C GLN A 70 -6.10 -12.75 -8.49
N GLY A 71 -5.10 -12.57 -9.36
CA GLY A 71 -4.93 -13.28 -10.63
C GLY A 71 -4.32 -14.68 -10.53
N ALA A 72 -4.14 -15.23 -9.33
CA ALA A 72 -3.89 -16.66 -9.15
C ALA A 72 -5.24 -17.41 -9.18
N ALA A 73 -5.82 -17.50 -10.38
CA ALA A 73 -6.93 -18.39 -10.72
C ALA A 73 -6.39 -19.75 -11.19
#